data_AF-A0A845DDU5-F1
#
_entry.id   AF-A0A845DDU5-F1
#
_cell.length_a   1.000
_cell.length_b   1.000
_cell.length_c   1.000
_cell.angle_alpha   90.00
_cell.angle_beta   90.00
_cell.angle_gamma   90.00
#
_symmetry.space_group_name_H-M   'P 1'
#
loop_
_entity.id
_entity.type
_entity.pdbx_description
1 polymer ?
#
loop_
_entity_poly.entity_id
_entity_poly.type
_entity_poly.pdbx_seq_one_letter_code
_entity_poly.pdbx_strand_id
1 'polypeptide(L)'
;MRSADEPPRDNGEMAGHADDVVMPSACFIGNEKAGEPEDFVADEETGMFEGNRWSQLVDWIKWAQGNGLRLDENTAVVLDLDKTAIGARGRNNRAIDVARLKGLYRTVGSLLGEKFNASLFAQHYELLNRAHYHHLTGDNQDYLAYICLVLNNEGLDCTDLLERIEDGAVQTFEQFVRYAEVCIAGGGRVSEAMRQAHEAVNMAVALGDPTPFKQFRREEFVATLEHMNNLADDVPAEERLSQEICITQEVREAVLWLKERGCLIISFSDKPDESSIPHVTRHRGKLPVHKAKTHATGVSIADQLRNL
;
A
#
# COMPACT_ATOMS: atom_id res chain seq x y z
N MET A 1 21.16 36.87 4.23
CA MET A 1 19.90 37.51 3.73
C MET A 1 19.49 36.84 2.44
N ARG A 2 18.68 35.79 2.55
CA ARG A 2 17.79 35.26 1.51
C ARG A 2 16.52 34.80 2.24
N SER A 3 15.41 35.35 1.74
CA SER A 3 13.97 35.17 1.95
C SER A 3 13.47 34.08 2.90
N ALA A 4 12.55 34.47 3.78
CA ALA A 4 11.86 33.68 4.79
C ALA A 4 10.48 33.16 4.32
N ASP A 5 10.35 32.75 3.05
CA ASP A 5 9.06 32.34 2.44
C ASP A 5 9.16 30.98 1.72
N GLU A 6 9.60 29.94 2.43
CA GLU A 6 9.21 28.57 2.08
C GLU A 6 8.28 28.06 3.19
N PRO A 7 7.02 27.69 2.89
CA PRO A 7 6.19 27.05 3.89
C PRO A 7 6.79 25.68 4.22
N PRO A 8 6.75 25.24 5.49
CA PRO A 8 7.15 23.89 5.85
C PRO A 8 6.27 22.89 5.11
N ARG A 9 6.90 21.81 4.63
CA ARG A 9 6.20 20.65 4.10
C ARG A 9 5.29 20.11 5.18
N ASP A 10 4.03 19.90 4.80
CA ASP A 10 2.96 19.30 5.59
C ASP A 10 3.42 17.93 6.13
N ASN A 11 3.91 17.97 7.37
CA ASN A 11 4.28 16.81 8.16
C ASN A 11 3.24 16.69 9.28
N GLY A 12 2.03 16.26 8.94
CA GLY A 12 1.11 15.62 9.88
C GLY A 12 0.65 16.48 11.05
N GLU A 13 -0.04 17.59 10.78
CA GLU A 13 -1.01 18.09 11.76
C GLU A 13 -2.32 17.30 11.58
N MET A 14 -2.64 16.39 12.49
CA MET A 14 -4.04 15.99 12.70
C MET A 14 -4.75 17.07 13.52
N ALA A 15 -4.78 18.30 13.00
CA ALA A 15 -5.61 19.37 13.54
C ALA A 15 -7.04 19.17 13.02
N GLY A 16 -7.91 18.59 13.85
CA GLY A 16 -9.34 18.61 13.60
C GLY A 16 -9.83 20.05 13.60
N HIS A 17 -9.99 20.67 12.42
CA HIS A 17 -10.63 21.98 12.27
C HIS A 17 -12.14 21.88 12.54
N ALA A 18 -12.47 21.79 13.83
CA ALA A 18 -13.79 22.12 14.35
C ALA A 18 -13.57 22.93 15.65
N ASP A 19 -13.71 24.25 15.54
CA ASP A 19 -13.97 25.18 16.65
C ASP A 19 -12.96 25.21 17.82
N ASP A 20 -11.65 25.43 17.58
CA ASP A 20 -10.62 25.63 18.63
C ASP A 20 -10.55 24.51 19.71
N VAL A 21 -11.18 23.36 19.46
CA VAL A 21 -11.14 22.20 20.36
C VAL A 21 -9.98 21.30 19.93
N VAL A 22 -8.89 21.36 20.68
CA VAL A 22 -7.83 20.34 20.60
C VAL A 22 -8.37 19.07 21.26
N MET A 23 -8.71 18.07 20.44
CA MET A 23 -9.02 16.74 20.96
C MET A 23 -7.70 16.04 21.30
N PRO A 24 -7.55 15.46 22.51
CA PRO A 24 -6.40 14.63 22.81
C PRO A 24 -6.29 13.51 21.78
N SER A 25 -5.11 13.36 21.18
CA SER A 25 -4.82 12.34 20.17
C SER A 25 -3.43 11.78 20.38
N ALA A 26 -3.26 10.51 19.99
CA ALA A 26 -1.96 9.87 19.92
C ALA A 26 -1.94 8.92 18.72
N CYS A 27 -0.76 8.70 18.16
CA CYS A 27 -0.55 7.84 17.01
C CYS A 27 0.58 6.85 17.31
N PHE A 28 0.37 5.57 16.97
CA PHE A 28 1.43 4.56 16.97
C PHE A 28 1.82 4.22 15.53
N ILE A 29 3.11 4.28 15.24
CA ILE A 29 3.68 3.85 13.96
C ILE A 29 4.65 2.70 14.24
N GLY A 30 4.29 1.51 13.77
CA GLY A 30 5.14 0.32 13.87
C GLY A 30 6.03 0.15 12.64
N ASN A 31 7.31 -0.11 12.87
CA ASN A 31 8.23 -0.58 11.83
C ASN A 31 9.19 -1.61 12.42
N GLU A 32 8.84 -2.89 12.29
CA GLU A 32 9.60 -3.97 12.93
C GLU A 32 11.06 -4.02 12.45
N LYS A 33 12.00 -4.03 13.39
CA LYS A 33 13.44 -4.16 13.12
C LYS A 33 14.09 -5.17 14.05
N ALA A 34 13.72 -6.44 13.90
CA ALA A 34 14.16 -7.53 14.79
C ALA A 34 15.69 -7.66 14.95
N GLY A 35 16.48 -7.18 13.97
CA GLY A 35 17.95 -7.19 14.02
C GLY A 35 18.60 -6.02 14.75
N GLU A 36 17.84 -5.00 15.16
CA GLU A 36 18.32 -3.83 15.91
C GLU A 36 17.90 -3.94 17.39
N PRO A 37 18.61 -3.30 18.35
CA PRO A 37 18.11 -3.19 19.72
C PRO A 37 16.70 -2.59 19.76
N GLU A 38 15.89 -2.99 20.74
CA GLU A 38 14.57 -2.39 20.93
C GLU A 38 14.72 -0.89 21.22
N ASP A 39 13.96 -0.08 20.48
CA ASP A 39 14.02 1.38 20.53
C ASP A 39 12.68 1.99 20.12
N PHE A 40 12.42 3.22 20.54
CA PHE A 40 11.25 3.99 20.12
C PHE A 40 11.55 5.49 20.15
N VAL A 41 10.82 6.24 19.33
CA VAL A 41 10.82 7.71 19.35
C VAL A 41 9.41 8.18 19.68
N ALA A 42 9.27 9.02 20.70
CA ALA A 42 8.01 9.63 21.07
C ALA A 42 8.12 11.15 20.94
N ASP A 43 7.10 11.76 20.35
CA ASP A 43 6.94 13.20 20.20
C ASP A 43 5.65 13.63 20.92
N GLU A 44 5.83 14.34 22.04
CA GLU A 44 4.73 14.83 22.87
C GLU A 44 3.95 15.98 22.21
N GLU A 45 4.57 16.72 21.29
CA GLU A 45 3.92 17.84 20.59
C GLU A 45 2.93 17.31 19.55
N THR A 46 3.33 16.30 18.79
CA THR A 46 2.49 15.69 17.73
C THR A 46 1.65 14.50 18.22
N GLY A 47 1.95 13.95 19.40
CA GLY A 47 1.30 12.75 19.90
C GLY A 47 1.82 11.45 19.26
N MET A 48 2.92 11.50 18.51
CA MET A 48 3.42 10.39 17.71
C MET A 48 4.37 9.48 18.50
N PHE A 49 4.21 8.17 18.35
CA PHE A 49 5.08 7.15 18.90
C PHE A 49 5.50 6.18 17.80
N GLU A 50 6.77 6.20 17.44
CA GLU A 50 7.37 5.29 16.46
C GLU A 50 8.11 4.16 17.18
N GLY A 51 7.58 2.94 17.08
CA GLY A 51 8.18 1.75 17.69
C GLY A 51 8.87 0.86 16.67
N ASN A 52 10.03 0.31 17.02
CA ASN A 52 10.72 -0.67 16.20
C ASN A 52 10.32 -2.13 16.51
N ARG A 53 9.35 -2.33 17.40
CA ARG A 53 8.65 -3.59 17.69
C ARG A 53 7.14 -3.38 17.68
N TRP A 54 6.39 -4.28 17.07
CA TRP A 54 4.92 -4.23 17.19
C TRP A 54 4.43 -4.46 18.63
N SER A 55 5.21 -5.13 19.49
CA SER A 55 4.87 -5.33 20.91
C SER A 55 4.90 -4.05 21.73
N GLN A 56 5.62 -3.01 21.29
CA GLN A 56 5.66 -1.69 21.94
C GLN A 56 4.32 -0.94 21.85
N LEU A 57 3.33 -1.49 21.14
CA LEU A 57 1.97 -0.97 21.16
C LEU A 57 1.40 -0.87 22.59
N VAL A 58 1.82 -1.76 23.51
CA VAL A 58 1.45 -1.66 24.93
C VAL A 58 2.08 -0.43 25.60
N ASP A 59 3.35 -0.16 25.31
CA ASP A 59 4.07 0.97 25.90
C ASP A 59 3.53 2.29 25.38
N TRP A 60 3.14 2.33 24.10
CA TRP A 60 2.37 3.45 23.55
C TRP A 60 1.01 3.62 24.23
N ILE A 61 0.24 2.55 24.47
CA ILE A 61 -1.04 2.65 25.19
C ILE A 61 -0.83 3.26 26.58
N LYS A 62 0.18 2.80 27.33
CA LYS A 62 0.52 3.36 28.65
C LYS A 62 0.91 4.84 28.54
N TRP A 63 1.74 5.18 27.57
CA TRP A 63 2.18 6.55 27.32
C TRP A 63 0.99 7.46 26.96
N ALA A 64 0.12 7.01 26.07
CA ALA A 64 -1.12 7.68 25.68
C ALA A 64 -2.04 7.94 26.90
N GLN A 65 -2.23 6.94 27.76
CA GLN A 65 -3.00 7.11 29.00
C GLN A 65 -2.33 8.09 29.97
N GLY A 66 -1.00 8.03 30.11
CA GLY A 66 -0.21 8.98 30.89
C GLY A 66 -0.36 10.43 30.40
N ASN A 67 -0.58 10.60 29.09
CA ASN A 67 -0.86 11.90 28.44
C ASN A 67 -2.35 12.25 28.38
N GLY A 68 -3.20 11.55 29.13
CA GLY A 68 -4.61 11.91 29.34
C GLY A 68 -5.60 11.28 28.38
N LEU A 69 -5.19 10.38 27.48
CA LEU A 69 -6.13 9.59 26.69
C LEU A 69 -6.87 8.57 27.57
N ARG A 70 -8.20 8.60 27.51
CA ARG A 70 -9.05 7.79 28.38
C ARG A 70 -9.17 6.34 27.91
N LEU A 71 -9.17 6.13 26.59
CA LEU A 71 -9.33 4.83 25.95
C LEU A 71 -10.59 4.10 26.48
N ASP A 72 -11.70 4.81 26.48
CA ASP A 72 -13.03 4.38 26.93
C ASP A 72 -14.10 4.66 25.85
N GLU A 73 -15.39 4.58 26.19
CA GLU A 73 -16.51 4.85 25.27
C GLU A 73 -16.49 6.25 24.61
N ASN A 74 -15.67 7.17 25.10
CA ASN A 74 -15.48 8.51 24.54
C ASN A 74 -14.26 8.60 23.62
N THR A 75 -13.67 7.47 23.24
CA THR A 75 -12.47 7.40 22.38
C THR A 75 -12.79 6.74 21.05
N ALA A 76 -12.41 7.40 19.95
CA ALA A 76 -12.37 6.79 18.63
C ALA A 76 -10.96 6.27 18.33
N VAL A 77 -10.87 5.06 17.79
CA VAL A 77 -9.62 4.42 17.38
C VAL A 77 -9.66 4.28 15.87
N VAL A 78 -8.71 4.94 15.21
CA VAL A 78 -8.54 4.87 13.76
C VAL A 78 -7.43 3.87 13.47
N LEU A 79 -7.78 2.82 12.73
CA LEU A 79 -6.89 1.72 12.38
C LEU A 79 -6.61 1.72 10.88
N ASP A 80 -5.36 1.88 10.52
CA ASP A 80 -4.90 1.55 9.17
C ASP A 80 -4.90 0.03 8.96
N LEU A 81 -5.39 -0.44 7.80
CA LEU A 81 -5.45 -1.86 7.48
C LEU A 81 -4.12 -2.35 6.89
N ASP A 82 -3.67 -1.76 5.79
CA ASP A 82 -2.56 -2.28 5.00
C ASP A 82 -1.22 -1.93 5.64
N LYS A 83 -0.39 -2.95 5.89
CA LYS A 83 0.91 -2.82 6.59
C LYS A 83 0.82 -2.46 8.07
N THR A 84 -0.39 -2.42 8.63
CA THR A 84 -0.65 -2.23 10.06
C THR A 84 -1.48 -3.39 10.62
N ALA A 85 -2.79 -3.44 10.35
CA ALA A 85 -3.65 -4.54 10.81
C ALA A 85 -3.33 -5.87 10.10
N ILE A 86 -3.03 -5.80 8.81
CA ILE A 86 -2.57 -6.93 7.99
C ILE A 86 -1.21 -6.63 7.38
N GLY A 87 -0.33 -7.63 7.32
CA GLY A 87 0.98 -7.46 6.68
C GLY A 87 1.90 -6.47 7.37
N ALA A 88 1.98 -6.49 8.71
CA ALA A 88 2.82 -5.60 9.54
C ALA A 88 4.12 -5.12 8.86
N ARG A 89 4.30 -3.79 8.79
CA ARG A 89 5.52 -3.15 8.28
C ARG A 89 6.77 -3.63 9.01
N GLY A 90 7.80 -3.97 8.23
CA GLY A 90 9.09 -4.50 8.69
C GLY A 90 9.07 -6.00 9.01
N ARG A 91 7.88 -6.63 9.12
CA ARG A 91 7.72 -8.04 9.51
C ARG A 91 7.09 -8.91 8.43
N ASN A 92 5.91 -8.52 7.94
CA ASN A 92 5.07 -9.31 7.04
C ASN A 92 4.62 -8.53 5.78
N ASN A 93 4.97 -7.25 5.66
CA ASN A 93 4.56 -6.41 4.52
C ASN A 93 5.07 -6.92 3.17
N ARG A 94 6.17 -7.69 3.14
CA ARG A 94 6.70 -8.28 1.90
C ARG A 94 5.70 -9.22 1.23
N ALA A 95 4.85 -9.91 1.99
CA ALA A 95 3.81 -10.78 1.42
C ALA A 95 2.77 -9.97 0.62
N ILE A 96 2.45 -8.74 1.06
CA ILE A 96 1.60 -7.80 0.32
C ILE A 96 2.28 -7.38 -0.98
N ASP A 97 3.57 -7.02 -0.91
CA ASP A 97 4.34 -6.59 -2.09
C ASP A 97 4.47 -7.74 -3.11
N VAL A 98 4.68 -8.98 -2.66
CA VAL A 98 4.69 -10.19 -3.52
C VAL A 98 3.32 -10.44 -4.16
N ALA A 99 2.23 -10.32 -3.40
CA ALA A 99 0.88 -10.44 -3.95
C ALA A 99 0.61 -9.41 -5.04
N ARG A 100 1.03 -8.16 -4.83
CA ARG A 100 0.91 -7.08 -5.83
C ARG A 100 1.69 -7.40 -7.10
N LEU A 101 2.97 -7.78 -6.97
CA LEU A 101 3.80 -8.16 -8.12
C LEU A 101 3.21 -9.37 -8.87
N LYS A 102 2.63 -10.34 -8.15
CA LYS A 102 1.95 -11.48 -8.77
C LYS A 102 0.73 -11.04 -9.59
N GLY A 103 -0.10 -10.14 -9.07
CA GLY A 103 -1.24 -9.57 -9.80
C GLY A 103 -0.80 -8.81 -11.05
N LEU A 104 0.30 -8.08 -10.95
CA LEU A 104 0.91 -7.38 -12.06
C LEU A 104 1.42 -8.33 -13.16
N TYR A 105 2.18 -9.35 -12.80
CA TYR A 105 2.68 -10.36 -13.76
C TYR A 105 1.55 -11.13 -14.44
N ARG A 106 0.46 -11.44 -13.73
CA ARG A 106 -0.75 -12.03 -14.34
C ARG A 106 -1.37 -11.10 -15.36
N THR A 107 -1.50 -9.83 -15.02
CA THR A 107 -2.06 -8.82 -15.92
C THR A 107 -1.22 -8.69 -17.19
N VAL A 108 0.08 -8.44 -17.04
CA VAL A 108 0.99 -8.24 -18.18
C VAL A 108 1.11 -9.53 -19.01
N GLY A 109 1.24 -10.69 -18.37
CA GLY A 109 1.27 -11.98 -19.05
C GLY A 109 -0.01 -12.26 -19.85
N SER A 110 -1.18 -11.86 -19.34
CA SER A 110 -2.44 -12.00 -20.07
C SER A 110 -2.55 -11.07 -21.29
N LEU A 111 -1.91 -9.90 -21.25
CA LEU A 111 -1.97 -8.89 -22.32
C LEU A 111 -0.94 -9.14 -23.43
N LEU A 112 0.27 -9.59 -23.05
CA LEU A 112 1.40 -9.77 -23.96
C LEU A 112 1.62 -11.23 -24.37
N GLY A 113 1.09 -12.20 -23.61
CA GLY A 113 1.25 -13.64 -23.90
C GLY A 113 2.73 -14.05 -23.95
N GLU A 114 3.11 -14.77 -25.02
CA GLU A 114 4.50 -15.23 -25.23
C GLU A 114 5.50 -14.07 -25.39
N LYS A 115 5.05 -12.85 -25.67
CA LYS A 115 5.91 -11.67 -25.77
C LYS A 115 6.29 -11.09 -24.40
N PHE A 116 5.68 -11.55 -23.32
CA PHE A 116 6.00 -11.04 -21.98
C PHE A 116 7.42 -11.42 -21.57
N ASN A 117 8.27 -10.41 -21.38
CA ASN A 117 9.61 -10.57 -20.83
C ASN A 117 9.63 -10.16 -19.35
N ALA A 118 9.47 -11.14 -18.46
CA ALA A 118 9.42 -10.91 -17.01
C ALA A 118 10.72 -10.30 -16.45
N SER A 119 11.88 -10.70 -16.96
CA SER A 119 13.16 -10.16 -16.50
C SER A 119 13.34 -8.69 -16.88
N LEU A 120 12.97 -8.33 -18.11
CA LEU A 120 13.00 -6.93 -18.56
C LEU A 120 11.98 -6.08 -17.80
N PHE A 121 10.79 -6.63 -17.55
CA PHE A 121 9.78 -5.96 -16.75
C PHE A 121 10.30 -5.63 -15.35
N ALA A 122 10.89 -6.61 -14.66
CA ALA A 122 11.44 -6.42 -13.32
C ALA A 122 12.52 -5.35 -13.28
N GLN A 123 13.42 -5.34 -14.29
CA GLN A 123 14.46 -4.31 -14.41
C GLN A 123 13.88 -2.90 -14.56
N HIS A 124 12.89 -2.73 -15.44
CA HIS A 124 12.22 -1.44 -15.61
C HIS A 124 11.46 -1.02 -14.35
N TYR A 125 10.79 -1.96 -13.69
CA TYR A 125 10.05 -1.71 -12.47
C TYR A 125 10.97 -1.21 -11.36
N GLU A 126 12.09 -1.91 -11.10
CA GLU A 126 13.07 -1.53 -10.08
C GLU A 126 13.74 -0.19 -10.38
N LEU A 127 13.99 0.12 -11.67
CA LEU A 127 14.56 1.39 -12.09
C LEU A 127 13.58 2.54 -11.84
N LEU A 128 12.35 2.42 -12.36
CA LEU A 128 11.36 3.50 -12.39
C LEU A 128 10.61 3.69 -11.06
N ASN A 129 10.73 2.75 -10.12
CA ASN A 129 10.21 2.91 -8.75
C ASN A 129 11.09 3.80 -7.86
N ARG A 130 12.24 4.27 -8.35
CA ARG A 130 13.15 5.13 -7.59
C ARG A 130 12.59 6.56 -7.49
N ALA A 131 12.87 7.21 -6.36
CA ALA A 131 12.41 8.58 -6.08
C ALA A 131 12.73 9.60 -7.18
N HIS A 132 13.84 9.40 -7.90
CA HIS A 132 14.21 10.22 -9.05
C HIS A 132 13.11 10.29 -10.12
N TYR A 133 12.35 9.21 -10.34
CA TYR A 133 11.28 9.13 -11.33
C TYR A 133 9.88 9.40 -10.77
N HIS A 134 9.74 9.77 -9.50
CA HIS A 134 8.43 10.03 -8.87
C HIS A 134 7.68 11.22 -9.47
N HIS A 135 8.36 12.15 -10.14
CA HIS A 135 7.71 13.20 -10.93
C HIS A 135 6.85 12.63 -12.07
N LEU A 136 7.28 11.49 -12.65
CA LEU A 136 6.57 10.77 -13.69
C LEU A 136 5.61 9.73 -13.11
N THR A 137 6.07 8.93 -12.15
CA THR A 137 5.30 7.79 -11.62
C THR A 137 4.34 8.18 -10.50
N GLY A 138 4.47 9.36 -9.90
CA GLY A 138 3.62 9.85 -8.82
C GLY A 138 3.67 8.99 -7.55
N ASP A 139 4.72 8.19 -7.37
CA ASP A 139 4.77 7.08 -6.39
C ASP A 139 3.55 6.13 -6.50
N ASN A 140 2.93 6.11 -7.68
CA ASN A 140 1.68 5.42 -7.96
C ASN A 140 1.95 4.11 -8.70
N GLN A 141 1.50 3.02 -8.09
CA GLN A 141 1.74 1.67 -8.60
C GLN A 141 1.03 1.42 -9.94
N ASP A 142 -0.12 2.04 -10.21
CA ASP A 142 -0.79 1.93 -11.51
C ASP A 142 0.05 2.56 -12.61
N TYR A 143 0.63 3.73 -12.32
CA TYR A 143 1.42 4.48 -13.30
C TYR A 143 2.67 3.70 -13.65
N LEU A 144 3.40 3.24 -12.62
CA LEU A 144 4.58 2.41 -12.78
C LEU A 144 4.26 1.10 -13.53
N ALA A 145 3.23 0.38 -13.11
CA ALA A 145 2.79 -0.87 -13.75
C ALA A 145 2.49 -0.68 -15.24
N TYR A 146 1.78 0.40 -15.58
CA TYR A 146 1.39 0.70 -16.94
C TYR A 146 2.59 1.15 -17.79
N ILE A 147 3.49 1.99 -17.26
CA ILE A 147 4.73 2.34 -17.95
C ILE A 147 5.53 1.07 -18.26
N CYS A 148 5.71 0.19 -17.29
CA CYS A 148 6.43 -1.07 -17.49
C CYS A 148 5.74 -1.98 -18.50
N LEU A 149 4.40 -2.04 -18.54
CA LEU A 149 3.66 -2.79 -19.56
C LEU A 149 3.98 -2.26 -20.97
N VAL A 150 3.91 -0.94 -21.16
CA VAL A 150 4.17 -0.30 -22.44
C VAL A 150 5.60 -0.53 -22.90
N LEU A 151 6.58 -0.42 -22.00
CA LEU A 151 8.00 -0.69 -22.28
C LEU A 151 8.31 -2.17 -22.53
N ASN A 152 7.46 -3.08 -22.05
CA ASN A 152 7.61 -4.52 -22.31
C ASN A 152 7.02 -4.91 -23.68
N ASN A 153 6.21 -4.04 -24.28
CA ASN A 153 5.75 -4.19 -25.64
C ASN A 153 6.82 -3.66 -26.61
N GLU A 154 7.10 -4.39 -27.68
CA GLU A 154 8.19 -4.14 -28.66
C GLU A 154 8.12 -2.80 -29.42
N GLY A 155 7.16 -1.91 -29.09
CA GLY A 155 6.95 -0.62 -29.74
C GLY A 155 7.63 0.57 -29.07
N LEU A 156 8.21 0.42 -27.87
CA LEU A 156 8.80 1.50 -27.09
C LEU A 156 10.06 1.05 -26.33
N ASP A 157 11.20 1.67 -26.64
CA ASP A 157 12.46 1.42 -25.94
C ASP A 157 12.53 2.25 -24.64
N CYS A 158 13.07 1.65 -23.58
CA CYS A 158 13.26 2.32 -22.30
C CYS A 158 14.31 3.43 -22.39
N THR A 159 15.38 3.24 -23.16
CA THR A 159 16.38 4.27 -23.41
C THR A 159 15.75 5.49 -24.07
N ASP A 160 14.89 5.31 -25.08
CA ASP A 160 14.16 6.42 -25.71
C ASP A 160 13.25 7.16 -24.73
N LEU A 161 12.59 6.44 -23.81
CA LEU A 161 11.80 7.06 -22.75
C LEU A 161 12.68 7.88 -21.80
N LEU A 162 13.82 7.32 -21.36
CA LEU A 162 14.73 8.02 -20.45
C LEU A 162 15.30 9.29 -21.09
N GLU A 163 15.67 9.26 -22.36
CA GLU A 163 16.12 10.46 -23.08
C GLU A 163 15.04 11.55 -23.13
N ARG A 164 13.78 11.16 -23.35
CA ARG A 164 12.62 12.07 -23.32
C ARG A 164 12.27 12.61 -21.93
N ILE A 165 12.67 11.91 -20.88
CA ILE A 165 12.54 12.42 -19.51
C ILE A 165 13.64 13.46 -19.27
N GLU A 166 14.87 13.17 -19.67
CA GLU A 166 16.02 14.07 -19.50
C GLU A 166 15.89 15.37 -20.33
N ASP A 167 15.33 15.31 -21.55
CA ASP A 167 15.13 16.48 -22.40
C ASP A 167 13.88 17.31 -22.05
N GLY A 168 13.08 16.86 -21.09
CA GLY A 168 11.86 17.53 -20.66
C GLY A 168 10.61 17.25 -21.50
N ALA A 169 10.67 16.37 -22.51
CA ALA A 169 9.53 16.06 -23.38
C ALA A 169 8.44 15.23 -22.68
N VAL A 170 8.82 14.41 -21.69
CA VAL A 170 7.91 13.61 -20.85
C VAL A 170 8.26 13.81 -19.38
N GLN A 171 7.42 14.55 -18.67
CA GLN A 171 7.58 14.93 -17.26
C GLN A 171 6.43 14.45 -16.39
N THR A 172 5.27 14.12 -16.97
CA THR A 172 4.09 13.66 -16.23
C THR A 172 3.53 12.37 -16.81
N PHE A 173 2.76 11.64 -16.01
CA PHE A 173 2.13 10.41 -16.44
C PHE A 173 1.18 10.63 -17.64
N GLU A 174 0.43 11.73 -17.67
CA GLU A 174 -0.46 12.07 -18.78
C GLU A 174 0.32 12.34 -20.08
N GLN A 175 1.50 12.95 -19.97
CA GLN A 175 2.41 13.13 -21.11
C GLN A 175 2.92 11.78 -21.61
N PHE A 176 3.27 10.87 -20.70
CA PHE A 176 3.65 9.50 -21.06
C PHE A 176 2.52 8.74 -21.75
N VAL A 177 1.28 8.82 -21.25
CA VAL A 177 0.12 8.15 -21.87
C VAL A 177 -0.10 8.65 -23.30
N ARG A 178 0.00 9.97 -23.53
CA ARG A 178 -0.07 10.54 -24.89
C ARG A 178 1.08 10.08 -25.79
N TYR A 179 2.28 9.96 -25.23
CA TYR A 179 3.43 9.43 -25.96
C TYR A 179 3.21 7.95 -26.35
N ALA A 180 2.71 7.14 -25.41
CA ALA A 180 2.36 5.75 -25.65
C ALA A 180 1.28 5.58 -26.73
N GLU A 181 0.27 6.44 -26.77
CA GLU A 181 -0.78 6.45 -27.81
C GLU A 181 -0.17 6.57 -29.22
N VAL A 182 0.76 7.52 -29.42
CA VAL A 182 1.43 7.71 -30.71
C VAL A 182 2.20 6.46 -31.13
N CYS A 183 2.94 5.85 -30.20
CA CYS A 183 3.69 4.63 -30.47
C CYS A 183 2.80 3.43 -30.74
N ILE A 184 1.67 3.30 -30.03
CA ILE A 184 0.71 2.21 -30.21
C ILE A 184 -0.04 2.35 -31.53
N ALA A 185 -0.44 3.56 -31.91
CA ALA A 185 -1.12 3.85 -33.16
C ALA A 185 -0.18 3.73 -34.39
N GLY A 186 1.08 4.14 -34.25
CA GLY A 186 2.10 4.06 -35.31
C GLY A 186 2.78 2.69 -35.42
N GLY A 187 2.67 1.85 -34.37
CA GLY A 187 3.34 0.56 -34.27
C GLY A 187 2.62 -0.56 -35.00
N GLY A 188 3.20 -1.06 -36.08
CA GLY A 188 2.80 -2.34 -36.66
C GLY A 188 3.20 -3.48 -35.72
N ARG A 189 2.21 -4.10 -35.03
CA ARG A 189 2.26 -5.33 -34.18
C ARG A 189 1.86 -5.17 -32.70
N VAL A 190 1.05 -4.17 -32.35
CA VAL A 190 0.40 -4.16 -31.01
C VAL A 190 -0.79 -5.14 -31.00
N SER A 191 -0.87 -5.98 -29.96
CA SER A 191 -2.00 -6.92 -29.80
C SER A 191 -3.30 -6.15 -29.54
N GLU A 192 -4.43 -6.74 -29.90
CA GLU A 192 -5.73 -6.14 -29.63
C GLU A 192 -5.99 -5.96 -28.12
N ALA A 193 -5.51 -6.91 -27.31
CA ALA A 193 -5.58 -6.82 -25.85
C ALA A 193 -4.80 -5.62 -25.31
N MET A 194 -3.60 -5.35 -25.85
CA MET A 194 -2.79 -4.19 -25.46
C MET A 194 -3.44 -2.87 -25.89
N ARG A 195 -4.07 -2.82 -27.07
CA ARG A 195 -4.85 -1.64 -27.50
C ARG A 195 -6.01 -1.34 -26.56
N GLN A 196 -6.80 -2.36 -26.21
CA GLN A 196 -7.91 -2.20 -25.27
C GLN A 196 -7.46 -1.78 -23.87
N ALA A 197 -6.33 -2.32 -23.40
CA ALA A 197 -5.73 -1.91 -22.13
C ALA A 197 -5.27 -0.44 -22.18
N HIS A 198 -4.65 -0.01 -23.28
CA HIS A 198 -4.25 1.38 -23.51
C HIS A 198 -5.46 2.32 -23.51
N GLU A 199 -6.49 2.02 -24.29
CA GLU A 199 -7.73 2.81 -24.37
C GLU A 199 -8.39 2.97 -22.99
N ALA A 200 -8.46 1.89 -22.21
CA ALA A 200 -9.03 1.92 -20.86
C ALA A 200 -8.23 2.84 -19.92
N VAL A 201 -6.90 2.76 -19.95
CA VAL A 201 -6.02 3.63 -19.14
C VAL A 201 -6.13 5.08 -19.61
N ASN A 202 -6.09 5.34 -20.92
CA ASN A 202 -6.19 6.68 -21.49
C ASN A 202 -7.52 7.35 -21.09
N MET A 203 -8.65 6.61 -21.19
CA MET A 203 -9.94 7.09 -20.71
C MET A 203 -9.96 7.38 -19.21
N ALA A 204 -9.41 6.49 -18.38
CA ALA A 204 -9.39 6.68 -16.92
C ALA A 204 -8.55 7.91 -16.53
N VAL A 205 -7.39 8.09 -17.17
CA VAL A 205 -6.53 9.28 -16.99
C VAL A 205 -7.25 10.56 -17.44
N ALA A 206 -7.95 10.53 -18.57
CA ALA A 206 -8.73 11.68 -19.04
C ALA A 206 -9.87 12.08 -18.07
N LEU A 207 -10.36 11.14 -17.27
CA LEU A 207 -11.35 11.37 -16.22
C LEU A 207 -10.74 11.76 -14.86
N GLY A 208 -9.40 11.82 -14.76
CA GLY A 208 -8.69 12.12 -13.51
C GLY A 208 -8.75 10.98 -12.48
N ASP A 209 -8.93 9.73 -12.93
CA ASP A 209 -8.91 8.58 -12.03
C ASP A 209 -7.50 8.37 -11.46
N PRO A 210 -7.31 8.38 -10.13
CA PRO A 210 -6.00 8.22 -9.50
C PRO A 210 -5.45 6.79 -9.62
N THR A 211 -6.24 5.81 -10.05
CA THR A 211 -5.83 4.40 -10.19
C THR A 211 -6.24 3.85 -11.56
N PRO A 212 -5.67 4.37 -12.66
CA PRO A 212 -6.20 4.16 -14.00
C PRO A 212 -6.01 2.73 -14.52
N PHE A 213 -5.14 1.91 -13.92
CA PHE A 213 -4.86 0.56 -14.41
C PHE A 213 -5.72 -0.50 -13.73
N LYS A 214 -7.04 -0.38 -13.93
CA LYS A 214 -8.07 -1.18 -13.25
C LYS A 214 -7.89 -2.69 -13.40
N GLN A 215 -7.47 -3.18 -14.56
CA GLN A 215 -7.24 -4.61 -14.78
C GLN A 215 -6.16 -5.16 -13.83
N PHE A 216 -5.06 -4.41 -13.66
CA PHE A 216 -4.02 -4.74 -12.70
C PHE A 216 -4.57 -4.81 -11.28
N ARG A 217 -5.34 -3.80 -10.84
CA ARG A 217 -5.91 -3.79 -9.49
C ARG A 217 -6.85 -4.97 -9.23
N ARG A 218 -7.61 -5.42 -10.24
CA ARG A 218 -8.44 -6.63 -10.13
C ARG A 218 -7.62 -7.91 -9.97
N GLU A 219 -6.47 -8.03 -10.62
CA GLU A 219 -5.56 -9.16 -10.42
C GLU A 219 -4.79 -9.06 -9.09
N GLU A 220 -4.45 -7.83 -8.64
CA GLU A 220 -3.92 -7.57 -7.30
C GLU A 220 -4.89 -8.10 -6.23
N PHE A 221 -6.19 -7.82 -6.33
CA PHE A 221 -7.21 -8.36 -5.42
C PHE A 221 -7.17 -9.88 -5.34
N VAL A 222 -7.17 -10.57 -6.48
CA VAL A 222 -7.15 -12.04 -6.52
C VAL A 222 -5.86 -12.57 -5.91
N ALA A 223 -4.72 -11.98 -6.27
CA ALA A 223 -3.43 -12.38 -5.73
C ALA A 223 -3.33 -12.12 -4.22
N THR A 224 -3.88 -11.02 -3.70
CA THR A 224 -3.95 -10.74 -2.25
C THR A 224 -4.73 -11.84 -1.54
N LEU A 225 -5.91 -12.22 -2.03
CA LEU A 225 -6.70 -13.30 -1.42
C LEU A 225 -5.99 -14.67 -1.47
N GLU A 226 -5.23 -14.94 -2.52
CA GLU A 226 -4.42 -16.17 -2.61
C GLU A 226 -3.22 -16.21 -1.67
N HIS A 227 -2.83 -15.07 -1.10
CA HIS A 227 -1.81 -15.01 -0.05
C HIS A 227 -2.44 -14.88 1.35
N MET A 228 -3.76 -14.97 1.48
CA MET A 228 -4.44 -15.01 2.79
C MET A 228 -4.90 -16.44 3.05
N ASN A 229 -4.58 -16.98 4.23
CA ASN A 229 -4.93 -18.36 4.60
C ASN A 229 -4.51 -19.39 3.54
N ASN A 230 -3.29 -19.26 3.02
CA ASN A 230 -2.75 -20.11 1.95
C ASN A 230 -1.83 -21.22 2.49
N LEU A 231 -1.39 -21.11 3.74
CA LEU A 231 -0.60 -22.12 4.42
C LEU A 231 -1.43 -22.93 5.42
N ALA A 232 -0.93 -24.10 5.80
CA ALA A 232 -1.56 -24.93 6.83
C ALA A 232 -1.37 -24.33 8.24
N ASP A 233 -2.26 -24.69 9.16
CA ASP A 233 -2.30 -24.16 10.52
C ASP A 233 -1.02 -24.49 11.33
N ASP A 234 -0.32 -25.58 11.01
CA ASP A 234 0.87 -26.07 11.71
C ASP A 234 2.19 -25.47 11.19
N VAL A 235 2.16 -24.65 10.13
CA VAL A 235 3.35 -23.98 9.61
C VAL A 235 4.00 -23.08 10.69
N PRO A 236 5.33 -23.09 10.84
CA PRO A 236 6.02 -22.21 11.78
C PRO A 236 5.72 -20.73 11.53
N ALA A 237 5.67 -19.93 12.61
CA ALA A 237 5.32 -18.50 12.52
C ALA A 237 6.26 -17.71 11.59
N GLU A 238 7.57 -17.98 11.63
CA GLU A 238 8.57 -17.32 10.76
C GLU A 238 8.30 -17.60 9.28
N GLU A 239 8.08 -18.86 8.94
CA GLU A 239 7.75 -19.26 7.57
C GLU A 239 6.44 -18.62 7.11
N ARG A 240 5.41 -18.62 7.98
CA ARG A 240 4.12 -17.99 7.68
C ARG A 240 4.26 -16.51 7.43
N LEU A 241 4.98 -15.77 8.28
CA LEU A 241 5.22 -14.33 8.12
C LEU A 241 6.01 -14.00 6.83
N SER A 242 6.71 -14.97 6.24
CA SER A 242 7.43 -14.77 4.97
C SER A 242 6.57 -15.00 3.72
N GLN A 243 5.48 -15.77 3.80
CA GLN A 243 4.73 -16.27 2.64
C GLN A 243 3.23 -15.92 2.64
N GLU A 244 2.62 -15.71 3.81
CA GLU A 244 1.19 -15.43 3.97
C GLU A 244 0.98 -14.00 4.49
N ILE A 245 -0.02 -13.30 3.98
CA ILE A 245 -0.51 -12.03 4.54
C ILE A 245 -1.30 -12.35 5.80
N CYS A 246 -0.71 -12.06 6.95
CA CYS A 246 -1.26 -12.33 8.27
C CYS A 246 -1.89 -11.09 8.88
N ILE A 247 -2.80 -11.29 9.83
CA ILE A 247 -3.20 -10.26 10.79
C ILE A 247 -2.06 -10.07 11.79
N THR A 248 -1.66 -8.83 12.04
CA THR A 248 -0.68 -8.48 13.08
C THR A 248 -1.30 -8.76 14.45
N GLN A 249 -0.80 -9.77 15.17
CA GLN A 249 -1.43 -10.26 16.40
C GLN A 249 -1.51 -9.18 17.49
N GLU A 250 -0.46 -8.39 17.64
CA GLU A 250 -0.37 -7.30 18.61
C GLU A 250 -1.49 -6.27 18.38
N VAL A 251 -1.65 -5.83 17.12
CA VAL A 251 -2.71 -4.88 16.72
C VAL A 251 -4.09 -5.48 16.96
N ARG A 252 -4.30 -6.76 16.60
CA ARG A 252 -5.57 -7.46 16.85
C ARG A 252 -5.92 -7.48 18.32
N GLU A 253 -4.98 -7.82 19.21
CA GLU A 253 -5.22 -7.89 20.64
C GLU A 253 -5.50 -6.50 21.24
N ALA A 254 -4.74 -5.48 20.85
CA ALA A 254 -4.98 -4.10 21.28
C ALA A 254 -6.36 -3.58 20.85
N VAL A 255 -6.75 -3.81 19.60
CA VAL A 255 -8.06 -3.39 19.08
C VAL A 255 -9.21 -4.12 19.78
N LEU A 256 -9.06 -5.41 20.07
CA LEU A 256 -10.07 -6.15 20.84
C LEU A 256 -10.17 -5.63 22.27
N TRP A 257 -9.05 -5.37 22.93
CA TRP A 257 -9.01 -4.77 24.26
C TRP A 257 -9.65 -3.37 24.30
N LEU A 258 -9.33 -2.51 23.33
CA LEU A 258 -9.97 -1.18 23.18
C LEU A 258 -11.48 -1.30 22.94
N LYS A 259 -11.90 -2.26 22.10
CA LYS A 259 -13.32 -2.50 21.83
C LYS A 259 -14.08 -2.97 23.06
N GLU A 260 -13.49 -3.85 23.89
CA GLU A 260 -14.08 -4.30 25.15
C GLU A 260 -14.31 -3.15 26.13
N ARG A 261 -13.50 -2.08 26.03
CA ARG A 261 -13.62 -0.85 26.82
C ARG A 261 -14.58 0.18 26.24
N GLY A 262 -15.28 -0.15 25.16
CA GLY A 262 -16.30 0.71 24.56
C GLY A 262 -15.78 1.66 23.49
N CYS A 263 -14.48 1.66 23.17
CA CYS A 263 -13.94 2.52 22.11
C CYS A 263 -14.64 2.26 20.76
N LEU A 264 -14.88 3.33 20.00
CA LEU A 264 -15.36 3.23 18.63
C LEU A 264 -14.19 2.85 17.71
N ILE A 265 -14.21 1.65 17.13
CA ILE A 265 -13.17 1.19 16.21
C ILE A 265 -13.57 1.49 14.77
N ILE A 266 -12.74 2.26 14.07
CA ILE A 266 -12.90 2.58 12.64
C ILE A 266 -11.63 2.14 11.92
N SER A 267 -11.78 1.41 10.81
CA SER A 267 -10.64 0.98 10.00
C SER A 267 -10.69 1.59 8.60
N PHE A 268 -9.54 2.02 8.08
CA PHE A 268 -9.38 2.55 6.73
C PHE A 268 -8.31 1.79 5.96
N SER A 269 -8.39 1.87 4.64
CA SER A 269 -7.37 1.39 3.72
C SER A 269 -7.27 2.40 2.59
N ASP A 270 -6.04 2.73 2.20
CA ASP A 270 -5.73 3.53 1.02
C ASP A 270 -5.82 2.70 -0.28
N LYS A 271 -6.03 1.39 -0.15
CA LYS A 271 -6.11 0.45 -1.26
C LYS A 271 -7.42 0.68 -2.05
N PRO A 272 -7.35 0.87 -3.38
CA PRO A 272 -8.52 1.18 -4.18
C PRO A 272 -9.54 0.04 -4.15
N ASP A 273 -10.82 0.39 -4.37
CA ASP A 273 -11.92 -0.57 -4.42
C ASP A 273 -11.65 -1.73 -5.36
N GLU A 274 -10.95 -1.49 -6.47
CA GLU A 274 -10.61 -2.53 -7.43
C GLU A 274 -9.74 -3.64 -6.84
N SER A 275 -8.81 -3.30 -5.96
CA SER A 275 -7.93 -4.28 -5.32
C SER A 275 -8.39 -4.73 -3.93
N SER A 276 -9.54 -4.22 -3.46
CA SER A 276 -10.10 -4.50 -2.13
C SER A 276 -11.45 -5.25 -2.17
N ILE A 277 -12.26 -5.03 -3.22
CA ILE A 277 -13.64 -5.51 -3.33
C ILE A 277 -13.79 -6.41 -4.57
N PRO A 278 -14.50 -7.56 -4.47
CA PRO A 278 -14.74 -8.43 -5.61
C PRO A 278 -15.54 -7.71 -6.71
N HIS A 279 -15.10 -7.86 -7.96
CA HIS A 279 -15.90 -7.45 -9.10
C HIS A 279 -17.16 -8.33 -9.20
N VAL A 280 -18.33 -7.70 -9.30
CA VAL A 280 -19.65 -8.36 -9.18
C VAL A 280 -19.85 -9.55 -10.12
N THR A 281 -19.28 -9.50 -11.33
CA THR A 281 -19.34 -10.60 -12.31
C THR A 281 -18.13 -11.53 -12.29
N ARG A 282 -16.90 -10.99 -12.35
CA ARG A 282 -15.66 -11.77 -12.50
C ARG A 282 -15.27 -12.53 -11.24
N HIS A 283 -15.58 -12.00 -10.05
CA HIS A 283 -15.11 -12.54 -8.77
C HIS A 283 -16.28 -13.05 -7.92
N ARG A 284 -17.35 -13.55 -8.56
CA ARG A 284 -18.52 -14.09 -7.86
C ARG A 284 -18.09 -15.16 -6.85
N GLY A 285 -18.58 -15.04 -5.62
CA GLY A 285 -18.27 -15.96 -4.51
C GLY A 285 -17.01 -15.61 -3.71
N LYS A 286 -16.18 -14.66 -4.18
CA LYS A 286 -15.08 -14.12 -3.37
C LYS A 286 -15.61 -13.06 -2.39
N LEU A 287 -14.95 -12.94 -1.25
CA LEU A 287 -15.22 -11.93 -0.24
C LEU A 287 -14.28 -10.72 -0.44
N PRO A 288 -14.68 -9.50 -0.02
CA PRO A 288 -13.74 -8.38 0.05
C PRO A 288 -12.61 -8.69 1.04
N VAL A 289 -11.45 -8.05 0.87
CA VAL A 289 -10.22 -8.34 1.63
C VAL A 289 -10.45 -8.29 3.14
N HIS A 290 -11.17 -7.28 3.64
CA HIS A 290 -11.48 -7.13 5.07
C HIS A 290 -12.39 -8.23 5.64
N LYS A 291 -12.98 -9.10 4.80
CA LYS A 291 -13.77 -10.28 5.21
C LYS A 291 -13.05 -11.60 4.92
N ALA A 292 -11.89 -11.56 4.26
CA ALA A 292 -11.10 -12.74 4.03
C ALA A 292 -10.52 -13.24 5.36
N LYS A 293 -10.55 -14.55 5.56
CA LYS A 293 -9.90 -15.17 6.72
C LYS A 293 -8.41 -15.27 6.46
N THR A 294 -7.61 -15.08 7.50
CA THR A 294 -6.18 -15.34 7.52
C THR A 294 -5.70 -15.54 8.95
N HIS A 295 -4.49 -16.05 9.13
CA HIS A 295 -3.93 -16.29 10.45
C HIS A 295 -3.55 -14.96 11.12
N ALA A 296 -3.73 -14.91 12.44
CA ALA A 296 -3.14 -13.86 13.25
C ALA A 296 -1.81 -14.36 13.81
N THR A 297 -0.72 -13.63 13.56
CA THR A 297 0.64 -14.09 13.86
C THR A 297 1.49 -12.94 14.36
N GLY A 298 2.22 -13.18 15.44
CA GLY A 298 3.01 -12.18 16.15
C GLY A 298 3.21 -12.57 17.61
N VAL A 299 3.72 -11.64 18.41
CA VAL A 299 3.85 -11.79 19.87
C VAL A 299 2.49 -11.51 20.49
N SER A 300 2.08 -12.29 21.50
CA SER A 300 0.90 -11.95 22.28
C SER A 300 1.26 -10.91 23.34
N ILE A 301 0.49 -9.82 23.37
CA ILE A 301 0.55 -8.73 24.34
C ILE A 301 -0.66 -8.73 25.29
N ALA A 302 -1.57 -9.69 25.15
CA ALA A 302 -2.84 -9.75 25.89
C ALA A 302 -2.68 -9.74 27.41
N ASP A 303 -1.67 -10.43 27.96
CA ASP A 303 -1.37 -10.39 29.40
C ASP A 303 -0.95 -9.00 29.86
N GLN A 304 -0.15 -8.30 29.07
CA GLN A 304 0.29 -6.95 29.40
C GLN A 304 -0.87 -5.96 29.33
N LEU A 305 -1.75 -6.09 28.33
CA LEU A 305 -2.96 -5.28 28.20
C LEU A 305 -3.96 -5.51 29.34
N ARG A 306 -4.11 -6.75 29.84
CA ARG A 306 -4.96 -7.06 31.01
C ARG A 306 -4.48 -6.40 32.30
N ASN A 307 -3.21 -6.05 32.37
CA ASN A 307 -2.60 -5.42 33.54
C ASN A 307 -2.58 -3.88 33.46
N LEU A 308 -3.24 -3.29 32.44
CA LEU A 308 -3.48 -1.85 32.30
C LEU A 308 -4.82 -1.45 32.91
#